data_AF-A0A202BTP5-F1
#
_entry.id   AF-A0A202BTP5-F1
#
_cell.length_a   1.000
_cell.length_b   1.000
_cell.length_c   1.000
_cell.angle_alpha   90.00
_cell.angle_beta   90.00
_cell.angle_gamma   90.00
#
_symmetry.space_group_name_H-M   'P 1'
#
loop_
_entity.id
_entity.type
_entity.pdbx_description
1 polymer ?
#
loop_
_entity_poly.entity_id
_entity_poly.type
_entity_poly.pdbx_seq_one_letter_code
_entity_poly.pdbx_strand_id
1 'polypeptide(L)'
;MKTAVEIPETNSKENHFKSIVLLSKDFAPHESSVEEIDTAILKNDFGILIIKNSKDQTAEFSWQKNIISSNTESGYFKEIMNDLGVTVHHNEDSIAIINGGVKQFLTIHFMI
;
A
#
# COMPACT_ATOMS: atom_id res chain seq x y z
N MET A 1 -33.41 20.51 -36.69
CA MET A 1 -33.80 19.61 -35.58
C MET A 1 -32.60 18.74 -35.27
N LYS A 2 -31.97 18.91 -34.10
CA LYS A 2 -30.76 18.16 -33.69
C LYS A 2 -31.21 16.82 -33.11
N THR A 3 -30.78 15.71 -33.68
CA THR A 3 -30.92 14.39 -33.07
C THR A 3 -29.69 14.16 -32.20
N ALA A 4 -29.88 14.10 -30.89
CA ALA A 4 -28.82 13.76 -29.94
C ALA A 4 -28.46 12.29 -30.13
N VAL A 5 -27.16 12.03 -30.34
CA VAL A 5 -26.59 10.68 -30.29
C VAL A 5 -26.40 10.36 -28.81
N GLU A 6 -27.20 9.42 -28.30
CA GLU A 6 -26.99 8.84 -26.99
C GLU A 6 -25.68 8.05 -27.03
N ILE A 7 -24.66 8.57 -26.34
CA ILE A 7 -23.39 7.88 -26.13
C ILE A 7 -23.66 6.87 -25.02
N PRO A 8 -23.50 5.56 -25.25
CA PRO A 8 -23.71 4.58 -24.19
C PRO A 8 -22.69 4.84 -23.08
N GLU A 9 -23.22 5.08 -21.87
CA GLU A 9 -22.44 5.19 -20.65
C GLU A 9 -21.59 3.93 -20.53
N THR A 10 -20.28 4.10 -20.72
CA THR A 10 -19.29 3.09 -20.39
C THR A 10 -19.51 2.70 -18.93
N ASN A 11 -20.03 1.49 -18.71
CA ASN A 11 -19.99 0.80 -17.42
C ASN A 11 -18.60 1.01 -16.84
N SER A 12 -18.49 1.89 -15.83
CA SER A 12 -17.31 1.98 -15.01
C SER A 12 -17.18 0.61 -14.35
N LYS A 13 -16.25 -0.21 -14.85
CA LYS A 13 -15.81 -1.37 -14.11
C LYS A 13 -15.25 -0.82 -12.80
N GLU A 14 -16.05 -0.88 -11.75
CA GLU A 14 -15.54 -0.74 -10.39
C GLU A 14 -14.48 -1.84 -10.25
N ASN A 15 -13.22 -1.44 -10.36
CA ASN A 15 -12.13 -2.30 -9.91
C ASN A 15 -12.35 -2.43 -8.40
N HIS A 16 -12.91 -3.57 -7.99
CA HIS A 16 -13.02 -3.96 -6.59
C HIS A 16 -11.60 -4.16 -6.04
N PHE A 17 -10.93 -3.07 -5.68
CA PHE A 17 -9.68 -3.16 -4.94
C PHE A 17 -9.96 -3.81 -3.59
N LYS A 18 -9.29 -4.92 -3.29
CA LYS A 18 -9.38 -5.58 -1.99
C LYS A 18 -8.51 -4.79 -1.02
N SER A 19 -9.12 -4.18 0.00
CA SER A 19 -8.38 -3.54 1.10
C SER A 19 -8.24 -4.49 2.29
N ILE A 20 -7.01 -4.66 2.76
CA ILE A 20 -6.65 -5.43 3.95
C ILE A 20 -6.08 -4.45 4.98
N VAL A 21 -6.68 -4.40 6.18
CA VAL A 21 -6.12 -3.65 7.30
C VAL A 21 -5.05 -4.52 7.95
N LEU A 22 -3.81 -4.04 8.00
CA LEU A 22 -2.69 -4.77 8.59
C LEU A 22 -2.50 -4.41 10.07
N LEU A 23 -2.56 -3.12 10.39
CA LEU A 23 -2.28 -2.63 11.74
C LEU A 23 -2.98 -1.30 12.00
N SER A 24 -3.34 -1.06 13.26
CA SER A 24 -3.82 0.24 13.75
C SER A 24 -3.38 0.44 15.20
N LYS A 25 -2.37 1.30 15.44
CA LYS A 25 -1.83 1.55 16.79
C LYS A 25 -1.09 2.89 16.90
N ASP A 26 -0.83 3.30 18.14
CA ASP A 26 0.14 4.36 18.46
C ASP A 26 1.58 3.86 18.30
N PHE A 27 2.41 4.66 17.64
CA PHE A 27 3.86 4.45 17.55
C PHE A 27 4.61 5.55 18.31
N ALA A 28 5.59 5.16 19.11
CA ALA A 28 6.64 6.05 19.60
C ALA A 28 7.61 6.44 18.46
N PRO A 29 8.40 7.52 18.61
CA PRO A 29 9.45 7.85 17.66
C PRO A 29 10.38 6.66 17.40
N HIS A 30 10.62 6.35 16.12
CA HIS A 30 11.49 5.24 15.68
C HIS A 30 11.04 3.84 16.12
N GLU A 31 9.83 3.67 16.66
CA GLU A 31 9.27 2.36 16.95
C GLU A 31 9.01 1.58 15.66
N SER A 32 9.26 0.28 15.67
CA SER A 32 8.95 -0.63 14.57
C SER A 32 7.83 -1.60 14.90
N SER A 33 7.04 -1.97 13.89
CA SER A 33 6.11 -3.12 13.94
C SER A 33 6.39 -4.02 12.75
N VAL A 34 6.18 -5.32 12.93
CA VAL A 34 6.32 -6.31 11.86
C VAL A 34 4.97 -6.99 11.69
N GLU A 35 4.44 -6.93 10.47
CA GLU A 35 3.14 -7.53 10.14
C GLU A 35 3.33 -8.56 9.04
N GLU A 36 2.75 -9.75 9.23
CA GLU A 36 2.73 -10.79 8.22
C GLU A 36 1.90 -10.32 7.01
N ILE A 37 2.40 -10.62 5.81
CA ILE A 37 1.71 -10.35 4.56
C ILE A 37 1.83 -11.55 3.63
N ASP A 38 0.70 -12.01 3.10
CA ASP A 38 0.72 -13.06 2.10
C ASP A 38 1.15 -12.46 0.75
N THR A 39 2.45 -12.51 0.46
CA THR A 39 3.00 -11.99 -0.80
C THR A 39 2.61 -12.84 -2.01
N ALA A 40 2.02 -14.03 -1.83
CA ALA A 40 1.50 -14.81 -2.94
C ALA A 40 0.35 -14.09 -3.66
N ILE A 41 -0.42 -13.26 -2.95
CA ILE A 41 -1.44 -12.38 -3.55
C ILE A 41 -0.82 -11.30 -4.46
N LEU A 42 0.50 -11.06 -4.36
CA LEU A 42 1.24 -10.03 -5.09
C LEU A 42 1.99 -10.54 -6.31
N LYS A 43 1.84 -11.83 -6.64
CA LYS A 43 2.58 -12.44 -7.75
C LYS A 43 2.21 -11.85 -9.11
N ASN A 44 1.00 -11.29 -9.26
CA ASN A 44 0.48 -10.76 -10.52
C ASN A 44 -0.16 -9.36 -10.44
N ASP A 45 -0.54 -8.88 -9.26
CA ASP A 45 -1.34 -7.65 -9.11
C ASP A 45 -0.53 -6.47 -8.56
N PHE A 46 -0.92 -5.26 -8.97
CA PHE A 46 -0.36 -4.00 -8.46
C PHE A 46 -0.88 -3.76 -7.04
N GLY A 47 -0.01 -3.92 -6.03
CA GLY A 47 -0.32 -3.59 -4.65
C GLY A 47 0.10 -2.16 -4.26
N ILE A 48 -0.74 -1.45 -3.51
CA ILE A 48 -0.40 -0.18 -2.86
C ILE A 48 -0.55 -0.33 -1.34
N LEU A 49 0.52 -0.06 -0.60
CA LEU A 49 0.50 0.11 0.84
C LEU A 49 0.23 1.58 1.16
N ILE A 50 -0.87 1.85 1.86
CA ILE A 50 -1.27 3.18 2.31
C ILE A 50 -1.20 3.21 3.84
N ILE A 51 -0.40 4.12 4.36
CA ILE A 51 -0.26 4.39 5.79
C ILE A 51 -0.87 5.76 6.04
N LYS A 52 -1.79 5.86 6.99
CA LYS A 52 -2.45 7.12 7.36
C LYS A 52 -2.26 7.41 8.84
N ASN A 53 -2.06 8.67 9.18
CA ASN A 53 -2.15 9.11 10.57
C ASN A 53 -3.51 9.71 10.91
N SER A 54 -3.70 10.13 12.17
CA SER A 54 -4.94 10.77 12.63
C SER A 54 -5.23 12.17 12.06
N LYS A 55 -4.31 12.74 11.28
CA LYS A 55 -4.43 14.05 10.61
C LYS A 55 -4.65 13.92 9.11
N ASP A 56 -5.00 12.72 8.63
CA ASP A 56 -5.17 12.40 7.21
C ASP A 56 -3.91 12.59 6.34
N GLN A 57 -2.73 12.73 6.96
CA GLN A 57 -1.46 12.69 6.23
C GLN A 57 -1.16 11.24 5.85
N THR A 58 -0.51 11.04 4.70
CA THR A 58 -0.29 9.71 4.14
C THR A 58 1.17 9.42 3.81
N ALA A 59 1.50 8.13 3.85
CA ALA A 59 2.64 7.59 3.15
C ALA A 59 2.14 6.44 2.27
N GLU A 60 2.58 6.43 1.02
CA GLU A 60 2.13 5.50 -0.01
C GLU A 60 3.31 4.80 -0.66
N PHE A 61 3.24 3.48 -0.74
CA PHE A 61 4.28 2.65 -1.33
C PHE A 61 3.68 1.67 -2.33
N SER A 62 4.23 1.64 -3.55
CA SER A 62 3.87 0.65 -4.57
C SER A 62 4.68 -0.61 -4.42
N TRP A 63 4.04 -1.77 -4.53
CA TRP A 63 4.74 -3.04 -4.68
C TRP A 63 5.43 -3.11 -6.04
N GLN A 64 6.72 -3.42 -6.04
CA GLN A 64 7.52 -3.65 -7.23
C GLN A 64 8.09 -5.07 -7.19
N LYS A 65 7.62 -5.92 -8.10
CA LYS A 65 8.15 -7.26 -8.26
C LYS A 65 9.60 -7.18 -8.77
N ASN A 66 10.48 -8.00 -8.21
CA ASN A 66 11.83 -8.13 -8.74
C ASN A 66 11.79 -8.93 -10.04
N ILE A 67 12.06 -8.27 -11.16
CA ILE A 67 12.06 -8.87 -12.50
C ILE A 67 13.43 -9.41 -12.93
N ILE A 68 14.49 -9.17 -12.15
CA ILE A 68 15.88 -9.48 -12.52
C ILE A 68 16.33 -10.82 -11.94
N SER A 69 15.81 -11.22 -10.78
CA SER A 69 16.15 -12.50 -10.16
C SER A 69 15.21 -13.62 -10.59
N SER A 70 15.76 -14.83 -10.78
CA SER A 70 14.97 -16.06 -10.92
C SER A 70 14.07 -16.38 -9.71
N ASN A 71 14.28 -15.68 -8.59
CA ASN A 71 13.39 -15.71 -7.43
C ASN A 71 12.21 -14.75 -7.63
N THR A 72 11.16 -15.25 -8.27
CA THR A 72 9.93 -14.50 -8.64
C THR A 72 9.04 -14.15 -7.46
N GLU A 73 9.41 -14.59 -6.25
CA GLU A 73 8.74 -14.28 -4.98
C GLU A 73 9.35 -13.05 -4.29
N SER A 74 10.47 -12.53 -4.80
CA SER A 74 11.11 -11.34 -4.25
C SER A 74 10.58 -10.06 -4.89
N GLY A 75 10.40 -9.02 -4.07
CA GLY A 75 10.00 -7.68 -4.47
C GLY A 75 10.28 -6.68 -3.36
N TYR A 76 9.93 -5.43 -3.59
CA TYR A 76 10.10 -4.36 -2.61
C TYR A 76 9.02 -3.30 -2.74
N PHE A 77 8.79 -2.59 -1.64
CA PHE A 77 7.93 -1.41 -1.62
C PHE A 77 8.71 -0.19 -2.08
N LYS A 78 8.30 0.40 -3.20
CA LYS A 78 8.83 1.67 -3.72
C LYS A 78 7.96 2.81 -3.24
N GLU A 79 8.57 3.75 -2.51
CA GLU A 79 7.92 4.98 -2.06
C GLU A 79 7.36 5.79 -3.23
N ILE A 80 6.10 6.21 -3.11
CA ILE A 80 5.42 7.17 -3.98
C ILE A 80 5.43 8.55 -3.31
N MET A 81 4.97 8.58 -2.05
CA MET A 81 4.99 9.76 -1.18
C MET A 81 5.10 9.33 0.28
N ASN A 82 5.61 10.22 1.14
CA ASN A 82 5.87 9.88 2.52
C ASN A 82 5.87 11.13 3.41
N ASP A 83 4.67 11.69 3.63
CA ASP A 83 4.50 12.86 4.49
C ASP A 83 4.63 12.52 5.99
N LEU A 84 4.66 11.22 6.31
CA LEU A 84 4.72 10.69 7.67
C LEU A 84 6.15 10.41 8.14
N GLY A 85 7.13 10.38 7.23
CA GLY A 85 8.52 10.03 7.53
C GLY A 85 8.70 8.58 7.99
N VAL A 86 7.84 7.66 7.54
CA VAL A 86 7.88 6.24 7.90
C VAL A 86 8.77 5.46 6.93
N THR A 87 9.38 4.37 7.38
CA THR A 87 10.15 3.48 6.50
C THR A 87 9.47 2.13 6.42
N VAL A 88 9.44 1.54 5.23
CA VAL A 88 8.86 0.21 4.99
C VAL A 88 9.93 -0.71 4.42
N HIS A 89 10.16 -1.83 5.09
CA HIS A 89 11.02 -2.92 4.63
C HIS A 89 10.19 -4.15 4.35
N HIS A 90 10.43 -4.78 3.21
CA HIS A 90 9.84 -6.06 2.87
C HIS A 90 10.81 -7.19 3.21
N ASN A 91 10.31 -8.18 3.94
CA ASN A 91 10.95 -9.48 4.19
C ASN A 91 10.09 -10.55 3.50
N GLU A 92 10.57 -11.79 3.42
CA GLU A 92 9.95 -12.88 2.64
C GLU A 92 8.41 -12.96 2.74
N ASP A 93 7.87 -12.97 3.95
CA ASP A 93 6.44 -13.13 4.29
C ASP A 93 5.90 -12.02 5.20
N SER A 94 6.64 -10.91 5.34
CA SER A 94 6.29 -9.84 6.27
C SER A 94 6.76 -8.47 5.82
N ILE A 95 6.12 -7.43 6.34
CA ILE A 95 6.60 -6.06 6.24
C ILE A 95 6.99 -5.54 7.61
N ALA A 96 8.14 -4.89 7.68
CA ALA A 96 8.54 -4.10 8.83
C ALA A 96 8.27 -2.63 8.55
N ILE A 97 7.52 -1.99 9.44
CA ILE A 97 7.15 -0.58 9.36
C ILE A 97 7.82 0.13 10.52
N ILE A 98 8.63 1.14 10.22
CA ILE A 98 9.39 1.93 11.20
C ILE A 98 8.82 3.34 11.19
N ASN A 99 8.39 3.81 12.36
CA ASN A 99 7.86 5.14 12.51
C ASN A 99 8.98 6.20 12.37
N GLY A 100 8.59 7.40 11.95
CA GLY A 100 9.47 8.56 11.92
C GLY A 100 9.84 9.08 13.32
N GLY A 101 10.43 10.28 13.36
CA GLY A 101 10.93 10.90 14.59
C GLY A 101 9.87 11.47 15.54
N VAL A 102 8.57 11.24 15.30
CA VAL A 102 7.47 11.80 16.08
C VAL A 102 6.51 10.71 16.53
N LYS A 103 5.90 10.88 17.71
CA LYS A 103 4.80 10.01 18.14
C LYS A 103 3.57 10.24 17.26
N GLN A 104 2.99 9.18 16.71
CA GLN A 104 1.77 9.26 15.91
C GLN A 104 0.99 7.94 15.91
N PHE A 105 -0.33 8.05 15.81
CA PHE A 105 -1.21 6.92 15.55
C PHE A 105 -1.20 6.62 14.06
N LEU A 106 -0.97 5.36 13.68
CA LEU A 106 -0.89 4.92 12.28
C LEU A 106 -1.89 3.80 12.03
N THR A 107 -2.61 3.92 10.91
CA THR A 107 -3.39 2.83 10.33
C THR A 107 -2.78 2.45 8.99
N ILE A 108 -2.55 1.15 8.79
CA ILE A 108 -1.88 0.61 7.62
C ILE A 108 -2.87 -0.25 6.83
N HIS A 109 -3.07 0.11 5.57
CA HIS A 109 -3.94 -0.56 4.64
C HIS A 109 -3.14 -1.04 3.45
N PHE A 110 -3.43 -2.25 3.00
CA PHE A 110 -2.92 -2.77 1.76
C PHE A 110 -4.04 -2.93 0.74
N MET A 111 -3.86 -2.36 -0.45
CA MET A 111 -4.82 -2.37 -1.55
C MET A 111 -4.27 -3.18 -2.71
N ILE A 112 -5.04 -4.14 -3.21
CA ILE A 112 -4.71 -5.04 -4.33
C ILE A 112 -5.87 -4.99 -5.34
#